data_AF-A0A7J8B530-F1
#
_entry.id   AF-A0A7J8B530-F1
#
_cell.length_a   1.000
_cell.length_b   1.000
_cell.length_c   1.000
_cell.angle_alpha   90.00
_cell.angle_beta   90.00
_cell.angle_gamma   90.00
#
_symmetry.space_group_name_H-M   'P 1'
#
loop_
_entity.id
_entity.type
_entity.pdbx_description
1 polymer ?
#
loop_
_entity_poly.entity_id
_entity_poly.type
_entity_poly.pdbx_seq_one_letter_code
_entity_poly.pdbx_strand_id
1 'polypeptide(L)'
;MSKSLKKLVEESREKNQPEVDMSDRGISNMLDVHGLFSLSHITQLVLSHNKLITVPANIAELKNLEVLNFFNNQIEELPTQISSLQKLKHLNLGMNRLNTLPRGFGSLPALEVLDLTYNNLNENSLPGNFFYLRNLDLTGQKQVFKAENNPWVTPIADQFQLGVSHVFEYIRSETYKYLYGRHMQANPEPPKKNNDKSKKISRKPLTAKNK
;
A
#
# COMPACT_ATOMS: atom_id res chain seq x y z
N MET A 1 5.28 24.82 -0.39
CA MET A 1 3.88 24.41 -0.60
C MET A 1 3.34 25.06 -1.86
N SER A 2 2.74 24.31 -2.80
CA SER A 2 2.09 24.93 -3.96
C SER A 2 0.76 25.56 -3.52
N LYS A 3 0.51 26.83 -3.90
CA LYS A 3 -0.75 27.54 -3.59
C LYS A 3 -1.99 26.74 -4.04
N SER A 4 -1.83 25.88 -5.05
CA SER A 4 -2.87 24.99 -5.55
C SER A 4 -3.31 23.90 -4.56
N LEU A 5 -2.41 23.35 -3.73
CA LEU A 5 -2.77 22.28 -2.80
C LEU A 5 -3.62 22.80 -1.64
N LYS A 6 -3.24 23.96 -1.09
CA LYS A 6 -4.00 24.63 -0.04
C LYS A 6 -5.40 24.98 -0.52
N LYS A 7 -5.50 25.57 -1.72
CA LYS A 7 -6.79 25.90 -2.35
C LYS A 7 -7.67 24.65 -2.54
N LEU A 8 -7.09 23.53 -2.95
CA LEU A 8 -7.84 22.28 -3.13
C LEU A 8 -8.42 21.76 -1.80
N VAL A 9 -7.63 21.76 -0.73
CA VAL A 9 -8.09 21.37 0.61
C VAL A 9 -9.22 22.28 1.10
N GLU A 10 -9.07 23.59 0.91
CA GLU A 10 -10.08 24.60 1.27
C GLU A 10 -11.38 24.38 0.47
N GLU A 11 -11.29 24.19 -0.85
CA GLU A 11 -12.45 23.93 -1.70
C GLU A 11 -13.17 22.63 -1.34
N SER A 12 -12.44 21.54 -1.07
CA SER A 12 -13.05 20.27 -0.65
C SER A 12 -13.73 20.40 0.72
N ARG A 13 -13.22 21.27 1.60
CA ARG A 13 -13.85 21.58 2.89
C ARG A 13 -15.11 22.41 2.72
N GLU A 14 -15.05 23.48 1.94
CA GLU A 14 -16.19 24.40 1.71
C GLU A 14 -17.35 23.71 0.99
N LYS A 15 -17.03 22.87 -0.01
CA LYS A 15 -18.02 22.14 -0.80
C LYS A 15 -18.44 20.81 -0.17
N ASN A 16 -17.87 20.45 0.99
CA ASN A 16 -18.09 19.17 1.67
C ASN A 16 -17.91 17.97 0.71
N GLN A 17 -16.88 18.01 -0.13
CA GLN A 17 -16.65 16.99 -1.14
C GLN A 17 -16.21 15.69 -0.47
N PRO A 18 -16.84 14.54 -0.81
CA PRO A 18 -16.46 13.24 -0.25
C PRO A 18 -15.14 12.73 -0.82
N GLU A 19 -14.72 13.24 -1.97
CA GLU A 19 -13.52 12.81 -2.68
C GLU A 19 -12.51 13.94 -2.81
N VAL A 20 -11.25 13.60 -2.55
CA VAL A 20 -10.11 14.51 -2.66
C VAL A 20 -9.07 13.87 -3.57
N ASP A 21 -8.93 14.42 -4.77
CA ASP A 21 -7.93 14.00 -5.75
C ASP A 21 -6.72 14.93 -5.77
N MET A 22 -5.58 14.37 -5.40
CA MET A 22 -4.27 15.00 -5.37
C MET A 22 -3.24 14.25 -6.23
N SER A 23 -3.71 13.53 -7.25
CA SER A 23 -2.86 12.82 -8.22
C SER A 23 -1.94 13.76 -9.00
N ASP A 24 -0.74 13.27 -9.34
CA ASP A 24 0.24 13.98 -10.18
C ASP A 24 0.68 15.37 -9.68
N ARG A 25 0.59 15.62 -8.37
CA ARG A 25 0.95 16.93 -7.77
C ARG A 25 2.40 17.03 -7.29
N GLY A 26 3.18 15.97 -7.46
CA GLY A 26 4.59 15.91 -7.05
C GLY A 26 4.80 15.98 -5.53
N ILE A 27 3.80 15.57 -4.75
CA ILE A 27 3.82 15.58 -3.29
C ILE A 27 4.85 14.57 -2.80
N SER A 28 5.80 15.01 -1.97
CA SER A 28 6.80 14.14 -1.33
C SER A 28 6.49 13.82 0.13
N ASN A 29 5.75 14.70 0.81
CA ASN A 29 5.37 14.57 2.21
C ASN A 29 3.92 15.00 2.39
N MET A 30 3.09 14.11 2.94
CA MET A 30 1.67 14.41 3.19
C MET A 30 1.48 15.48 4.26
N LEU A 31 2.43 15.64 5.20
CA LEU A 31 2.36 16.68 6.23
C LEU A 31 2.49 18.10 5.65
N ASP A 32 3.06 18.25 4.45
CA ASP A 32 3.15 19.54 3.75
C ASP A 32 1.78 19.99 3.21
N VAL A 33 0.80 19.06 3.13
CA VAL A 33 -0.58 19.35 2.73
C VAL A 33 -1.38 19.74 3.96
N HIS A 34 -1.22 20.98 4.41
CA HIS A 34 -1.91 21.48 5.59
C HIS A 34 -3.44 21.38 5.45
N GLY A 35 -4.09 20.94 6.53
CA GLY A 35 -5.54 20.77 6.59
C GLY A 35 -6.05 19.45 6.03
N LEU A 36 -5.24 18.65 5.31
CA LEU A 36 -5.67 17.37 4.74
C LEU A 36 -6.31 16.45 5.79
N PHE A 37 -5.63 16.23 6.91
CA PHE A 37 -6.11 15.34 7.99
C PHE A 37 -7.28 15.89 8.80
N SER A 38 -7.65 17.16 8.57
CA SER A 38 -8.83 17.78 9.20
C SER A 38 -10.12 17.54 8.39
N LEU A 39 -10.01 17.01 7.17
CA LEU A 39 -11.15 16.73 6.29
C LEU A 39 -11.83 15.41 6.70
N SER A 40 -12.41 15.38 7.90
CA SER A 40 -13.02 14.16 8.47
C SER A 40 -14.24 13.66 7.69
N HIS A 41 -14.81 14.47 6.79
CA HIS A 41 -15.96 14.13 5.95
C HIS A 41 -15.62 13.30 4.72
N ILE A 42 -14.33 13.23 4.33
CA ILE A 42 -13.95 12.56 3.09
C ILE A 42 -14.06 11.04 3.23
N THR A 43 -14.50 10.40 2.15
CA THR A 43 -14.57 8.96 1.99
C THR A 43 -13.57 8.44 0.98
N GLN A 44 -13.04 9.30 0.10
CA GLN A 44 -12.08 8.92 -0.92
C GLN A 44 -10.88 9.87 -0.95
N LEU A 45 -9.67 9.32 -0.91
CA LEU A 45 -8.42 10.06 -1.03
C LEU A 45 -7.53 9.43 -2.10
N VAL A 46 -7.24 10.20 -3.14
CA VAL A 46 -6.40 9.79 -4.26
C VAL A 46 -5.10 10.59 -4.24
N LEU A 47 -3.98 9.89 -4.06
CA LEU A 47 -2.62 10.43 -4.01
C LEU A 47 -1.69 9.72 -5.00
N SER A 48 -2.26 9.18 -6.07
CA SER A 48 -1.52 8.43 -7.09
C SER A 48 -0.51 9.29 -7.84
N HIS A 49 0.55 8.66 -8.38
CA HIS A 49 1.57 9.34 -9.19
C HIS A 49 2.28 10.51 -8.47
N ASN A 50 2.52 10.37 -7.18
CA ASN A 50 3.27 11.34 -6.38
C ASN A 50 4.68 10.81 -6.06
N LYS A 51 5.36 11.42 -5.09
CA LYS A 51 6.71 11.06 -4.64
C LYS A 51 6.73 10.71 -3.16
N LEU A 52 5.62 10.20 -2.63
CA LEU A 52 5.49 9.87 -1.21
C LEU A 52 6.45 8.75 -0.84
N ILE A 53 7.20 8.94 0.24
CA ILE A 53 8.15 7.95 0.78
C ILE A 53 7.60 7.29 2.04
N THR A 54 6.84 8.04 2.84
CA THR A 54 6.20 7.59 4.07
C THR A 54 4.76 8.08 4.14
N VAL A 55 3.93 7.34 4.88
CA VAL A 55 2.56 7.76 5.22
C VAL A 55 2.53 8.12 6.71
N PRO A 56 2.15 9.34 7.10
CA PRO A 56 2.11 9.72 8.50
C PRO A 56 0.95 9.04 9.23
N ALA A 57 1.12 8.82 10.54
CA ALA A 57 0.08 8.25 11.41
C ALA A 57 -1.24 9.03 11.39
N ASN A 58 -1.19 10.33 11.08
CA ASN A 58 -2.37 11.20 10.93
C ASN A 58 -3.37 10.74 9.86
N ILE A 59 -2.98 9.81 8.97
CA ILE A 59 -3.93 9.18 8.03
C ILE A 59 -5.14 8.55 8.77
N ALA A 60 -4.92 8.10 10.02
CA ALA A 60 -5.95 7.54 10.89
C ALA A 60 -7.03 8.55 11.34
N GLU A 61 -6.79 9.86 11.19
CA GLU A 61 -7.79 10.88 11.52
C GLU A 61 -8.93 10.92 10.49
N LEU A 62 -8.71 10.37 9.28
CA LEU A 62 -9.70 10.27 8.22
C LEU A 62 -10.62 9.06 8.46
N LYS A 63 -11.36 9.08 9.57
CA LYS A 63 -12.17 7.96 10.09
C LYS A 63 -13.27 7.48 9.13
N ASN A 64 -13.67 8.32 8.18
CA ASN A 64 -14.70 8.01 7.18
C ASN A 64 -14.15 7.47 5.87
N LEU A 65 -12.84 7.28 5.75
CA LEU A 65 -12.20 6.86 4.52
C LEU A 65 -12.59 5.43 4.14
N GLU A 66 -13.11 5.28 2.92
CA GLU A 66 -13.49 4.01 2.28
C GLU A 66 -12.54 3.63 1.14
N VAL A 67 -11.99 4.62 0.43
CA VAL A 67 -11.05 4.43 -0.68
C VAL A 67 -9.77 5.22 -0.42
N LEU A 68 -8.64 4.53 -0.47
CA LEU A 68 -7.32 5.12 -0.35
C LEU A 68 -6.43 4.64 -1.48
N ASN A 69 -5.99 5.56 -2.34
CA ASN A 69 -5.17 5.24 -3.50
C ASN A 69 -3.81 5.93 -3.42
N PHE A 70 -2.77 5.11 -3.28
CA PHE A 70 -1.35 5.50 -3.29
C PHE A 70 -0.59 4.92 -4.48
N PHE A 71 -1.29 4.47 -5.52
CA PHE A 71 -0.68 3.87 -6.70
C PHE A 71 0.47 4.72 -7.27
N ASN A 72 1.58 4.07 -7.62
CA ASN A 72 2.74 4.71 -8.23
C ASN A 72 3.33 5.84 -7.36
N ASN A 73 3.83 5.45 -6.18
CA ASN A 73 4.59 6.29 -5.26
C ASN A 73 5.93 5.61 -4.91
N GLN A 74 6.58 6.04 -3.83
CA GLN A 74 7.85 5.48 -3.36
C GLN A 74 7.74 5.02 -1.90
N ILE A 75 6.54 4.62 -1.46
CA ILE A 75 6.25 4.31 -0.06
C ILE A 75 7.02 3.06 0.34
N GLU A 76 7.84 3.17 1.39
CA GLU A 76 8.65 2.06 1.91
C GLU A 76 7.98 1.34 3.10
N GLU A 77 7.16 2.07 3.86
CA GLU A 77 6.46 1.58 5.05
C GLU A 77 5.11 2.29 5.25
N LEU A 78 4.19 1.61 5.94
CA LEU A 78 2.91 2.16 6.37
C LEU A 78 2.87 2.27 7.89
N PRO A 79 2.17 3.28 8.45
CA PRO A 79 2.02 3.43 9.88
C PRO A 79 1.11 2.33 10.43
N THR A 80 1.37 1.85 11.65
CA THR A 80 0.51 0.85 12.32
C THR A 80 -0.93 1.35 12.50
N GLN A 81 -1.10 2.67 12.60
CA GLN A 81 -2.38 3.34 12.72
C GLN A 81 -3.26 3.19 11.48
N ILE A 82 -2.74 2.74 10.33
CA ILE A 82 -3.59 2.48 9.15
C ILE A 82 -4.70 1.46 9.46
N SER A 83 -4.44 0.54 10.40
CA SER A 83 -5.40 -0.47 10.88
C SER A 83 -6.60 0.12 11.64
N SER A 84 -6.55 1.39 12.03
CA SER A 84 -7.67 2.07 12.68
C SER A 84 -8.77 2.50 11.71
N LEU A 85 -8.51 2.50 10.40
CA LEU A 85 -9.47 2.89 9.36
C LEU A 85 -10.56 1.81 9.18
N GLN A 86 -11.54 1.80 10.10
CA GLN A 86 -12.57 0.75 10.18
C GLN A 86 -13.48 0.66 8.95
N LYS A 87 -13.58 1.74 8.16
CA LYS A 87 -14.44 1.83 6.98
C LYS A 87 -13.69 1.60 5.67
N LEU A 88 -12.37 1.40 5.70
CA LEU A 88 -11.55 1.27 4.50
C LEU A 88 -11.90 -0.03 3.75
N LYS A 89 -12.41 0.11 2.53
CA LYS A 89 -12.81 -0.98 1.65
C LYS A 89 -11.81 -1.21 0.53
N HIS A 90 -11.22 -0.14 0.00
CA HIS A 90 -10.32 -0.19 -1.14
C HIS A 90 -8.98 0.47 -0.79
N LEU A 91 -7.91 -0.31 -0.84
CA LEU A 91 -6.55 0.17 -0.61
C LEU A 91 -5.66 -0.21 -1.79
N ASN A 92 -5.23 0.80 -2.55
CA ASN A 92 -4.29 0.60 -3.65
C ASN A 92 -2.90 1.12 -3.26
N LEU A 93 -1.95 0.20 -3.16
CA LEU A 93 -0.53 0.44 -2.87
C LEU A 93 0.35 -0.08 -4.01
N GLY A 94 -0.21 -0.36 -5.18
CA GLY A 94 0.53 -0.87 -6.32
C GLY A 94 1.65 0.09 -6.76
N MET A 95 2.74 -0.44 -7.32
CA MET A 95 3.89 0.34 -7.80
C MET A 95 4.48 1.23 -6.69
N ASN A 96 4.85 0.63 -5.56
CA ASN A 96 5.52 1.29 -4.44
C ASN A 96 6.83 0.55 -4.09
N ARG A 97 7.39 0.76 -2.89
CA ARG A 97 8.62 0.13 -2.43
C ARG A 97 8.43 -0.55 -1.08
N LEU A 98 7.21 -1.01 -0.78
CA LEU A 98 6.88 -1.60 0.51
C LEU A 98 7.75 -2.83 0.75
N ASN A 99 8.48 -2.82 1.86
CA ASN A 99 9.30 -3.94 2.28
C ASN A 99 8.60 -4.80 3.34
N THR A 100 7.63 -4.23 4.06
CA THR A 100 6.83 -4.89 5.10
C THR A 100 5.45 -4.27 5.16
N LEU A 101 4.49 -5.02 5.72
CA LEU A 101 3.20 -4.48 6.14
C LEU A 101 3.17 -4.33 7.67
N PRO A 102 2.56 -3.26 8.20
CA PRO A 102 2.61 -2.99 9.62
C PRO A 102 1.84 -4.04 10.44
N ARG A 103 2.22 -4.19 11.72
CA ARG A 103 1.43 -4.98 12.67
C ARG A 103 0.00 -4.43 12.73
N GLY A 104 -0.99 -5.31 12.71
CA GLY A 104 -2.39 -4.88 12.69
C GLY A 104 -2.97 -4.70 11.30
N PHE A 105 -2.17 -4.80 10.22
CA PHE A 105 -2.68 -4.64 8.85
C PHE A 105 -3.82 -5.62 8.53
N GLY A 106 -3.72 -6.85 9.04
CA GLY A 106 -4.79 -7.85 8.89
C GLY A 106 -6.06 -7.62 9.72
N SER A 107 -6.12 -6.51 10.47
CA SER A 107 -7.26 -6.12 11.30
C SER A 107 -8.14 -5.04 10.65
N LEU A 108 -7.98 -4.77 9.35
CA LEU A 108 -8.88 -3.92 8.58
C LEU A 108 -10.20 -4.68 8.32
N PRO A 109 -11.30 -4.37 9.03
CA PRO A 109 -12.46 -5.24 9.07
C PRO A 109 -13.31 -5.16 7.80
N ALA A 110 -13.26 -4.04 7.08
CA ALA A 110 -14.08 -3.76 5.91
C ALA A 110 -13.30 -3.87 4.59
N LEU A 111 -12.03 -4.29 4.61
CA LEU A 111 -11.19 -4.29 3.42
C LEU A 111 -11.64 -5.38 2.44
N GLU A 112 -12.02 -4.97 1.23
CA GLU A 112 -12.52 -5.81 0.14
C GLU A 112 -11.52 -5.88 -1.00
N VAL A 113 -10.85 -4.76 -1.30
CA VAL A 113 -9.87 -4.64 -2.39
C VAL A 113 -8.53 -4.17 -1.85
N LEU A 114 -7.50 -4.96 -2.13
CA LEU A 114 -6.12 -4.67 -1.75
C LEU A 114 -5.20 -4.94 -2.93
N ASP A 115 -4.52 -3.90 -3.41
CA ASP A 115 -3.49 -4.00 -4.44
C ASP A 115 -2.11 -3.70 -3.84
N LEU A 116 -1.25 -4.71 -3.82
CA LEU A 116 0.15 -4.65 -3.39
C LEU A 116 1.11 -4.95 -4.55
N THR A 117 0.65 -4.92 -5.79
CA THR A 117 1.48 -5.29 -6.95
C THR A 117 2.71 -4.40 -7.07
N TYR A 118 3.81 -4.93 -7.61
CA TYR A 118 5.03 -4.14 -7.84
C TYR A 118 5.54 -3.43 -6.57
N ASN A 119 5.76 -4.21 -5.51
CA ASN A 119 6.42 -3.79 -4.28
C ASN A 119 7.66 -4.66 -4.01
N ASN A 120 8.25 -4.55 -2.82
CA ASN A 120 9.42 -5.33 -2.39
C ASN A 120 9.06 -6.37 -1.32
N LEU A 121 7.82 -6.88 -1.32
CA LEU A 121 7.35 -7.83 -0.31
C LEU A 121 7.95 -9.24 -0.53
N ASN A 122 8.36 -9.88 0.55
CA ASN A 122 8.91 -11.24 0.61
C ASN A 122 8.28 -12.02 1.78
N GLU A 123 8.78 -13.22 2.07
CA GLU A 123 8.24 -14.13 3.10
C GLU A 123 8.13 -13.49 4.51
N ASN A 124 8.99 -12.53 4.84
CA ASN A 124 9.02 -11.84 6.12
C ASN A 124 8.19 -10.55 6.14
N SER A 125 7.59 -10.18 5.00
CA SER A 125 6.89 -8.90 4.85
C SER A 125 5.44 -8.93 5.31
N LEU A 126 4.83 -10.11 5.40
CA LEU A 126 3.44 -10.27 5.85
C LEU A 126 3.41 -10.48 7.37
N PRO A 127 2.71 -9.64 8.14
CA PRO A 127 2.59 -9.83 9.58
C PRO A 127 1.79 -11.10 9.87
N GLY A 128 2.05 -11.77 10.99
CA GLY A 128 1.37 -13.02 11.35
C GLY A 128 -0.16 -12.92 11.41
N ASN A 129 -0.71 -11.70 11.56
CA ASN A 129 -2.14 -11.45 11.55
C ASN A 129 -2.71 -11.08 10.17
N PHE A 130 -1.89 -10.99 9.11
CA PHE A 130 -2.32 -10.65 7.74
C PHE A 130 -3.45 -11.56 7.26
N PHE A 131 -3.42 -12.83 7.66
CA PHE A 131 -4.40 -13.84 7.28
C PHE A 131 -5.71 -13.76 8.07
N TYR A 132 -5.85 -12.82 9.01
CA TYR A 132 -7.11 -12.53 9.70
C TYR A 132 -8.00 -11.52 8.97
N LEU A 133 -7.63 -11.09 7.75
CA LEU A 133 -8.51 -10.31 6.88
C LEU A 133 -9.72 -11.17 6.47
N ARG A 134 -10.78 -11.13 7.28
CA ARG A 134 -11.99 -11.94 7.09
C ARG A 134 -12.77 -11.57 5.83
N ASN A 135 -12.74 -10.29 5.46
CA ASN A 135 -13.49 -9.77 4.32
C ASN A 135 -12.69 -9.80 3.01
N LEU A 136 -11.38 -10.04 3.06
CA LEU A 136 -10.54 -10.30 1.89
C LEU A 136 -10.57 -11.81 1.55
N ASP A 137 -11.71 -12.46 1.80
CA ASP A 137 -11.92 -13.85 1.45
C ASP A 137 -12.21 -13.94 -0.05
N LEU A 138 -11.28 -14.56 -0.78
CA LEU A 138 -11.26 -14.67 -2.25
C LEU A 138 -12.36 -15.54 -2.84
N THR A 139 -13.34 -15.92 -2.03
CA THR A 139 -14.48 -16.75 -2.41
C THR A 139 -15.62 -15.91 -2.98
N GLY A 140 -15.58 -14.58 -2.85
CA GLY A 140 -16.60 -13.67 -3.38
C GLY A 140 -16.16 -12.90 -4.62
N GLN A 141 -17.11 -12.66 -5.54
CA GLN A 141 -16.92 -11.96 -6.82
C GLN A 141 -16.50 -10.48 -6.69
N LYS A 142 -16.47 -9.92 -5.47
CA LYS A 142 -16.20 -8.48 -5.22
C LYS A 142 -14.88 -8.24 -4.47
N GLN A 143 -14.31 -9.29 -3.88
CA GLN A 143 -13.08 -9.23 -3.11
C GLN A 143 -11.89 -9.44 -4.04
N VAL A 144 -10.92 -8.54 -4.01
CA VAL A 144 -9.78 -8.58 -4.93
C VAL A 144 -8.49 -8.34 -4.16
N PHE A 145 -7.66 -9.37 -4.05
CA PHE A 145 -6.28 -9.23 -3.60
C PHE A 145 -5.35 -9.37 -4.80
N LYS A 146 -4.45 -8.41 -4.96
CA LYS A 146 -3.38 -8.43 -5.96
C LYS A 146 -2.05 -8.22 -5.27
N ALA A 147 -1.07 -9.04 -5.59
CA ALA A 147 0.27 -9.00 -4.96
C ALA A 147 1.36 -9.53 -5.89
N GLU A 148 1.07 -9.60 -7.17
CA GLU A 148 1.98 -9.99 -8.24
C GLU A 148 3.19 -9.05 -8.33
N ASN A 149 4.28 -9.53 -8.93
CA ASN A 149 5.51 -8.74 -9.13
C ASN A 149 6.14 -8.21 -7.83
N ASN A 150 6.13 -9.03 -6.78
CA ASN A 150 6.91 -8.86 -5.57
C ASN A 150 7.99 -9.97 -5.49
N PRO A 151 9.11 -9.76 -4.80
CA PRO A 151 10.17 -10.77 -4.60
C PRO A 151 9.77 -11.86 -3.59
N TRP A 152 8.65 -12.54 -3.86
CA TRP A 152 8.23 -13.71 -3.11
C TRP A 152 9.25 -14.84 -3.23
N VAL A 153 9.43 -15.61 -2.17
CA VAL A 153 10.22 -16.86 -2.24
C VAL A 153 9.56 -17.85 -3.19
N THR A 154 10.36 -18.69 -3.84
CA THR A 154 9.91 -19.60 -4.91
C THR A 154 8.62 -20.35 -4.57
N PRO A 155 8.45 -20.97 -3.38
CA PRO A 155 7.23 -21.70 -3.09
C PRO A 155 5.96 -20.84 -3.12
N ILE A 156 6.04 -19.59 -2.63
CA ILE A 156 4.94 -18.63 -2.67
C ILE A 156 4.76 -18.09 -4.10
N ALA A 157 5.86 -17.79 -4.80
CA ALA A 157 5.84 -17.30 -6.18
C ALA A 157 5.17 -18.31 -7.13
N ASP A 158 5.43 -19.60 -6.96
CA ASP A 158 4.80 -20.68 -7.72
C ASP A 158 3.28 -20.71 -7.49
N GLN A 159 2.83 -20.47 -6.26
CA GLN A 159 1.39 -20.40 -5.99
C GLN A 159 0.73 -19.20 -6.65
N PHE A 160 1.41 -18.05 -6.75
CA PHE A 160 0.86 -16.89 -7.45
C PHE A 160 0.59 -17.17 -8.93
N GLN A 161 1.34 -18.08 -9.57
CA GLN A 161 1.08 -18.50 -10.95
C GLN A 161 -0.22 -19.30 -11.09
N LEU A 162 -0.60 -20.03 -10.03
CA LEU A 162 -1.85 -20.80 -9.95
C LEU A 162 -3.04 -19.93 -9.54
N GLY A 163 -2.79 -18.67 -9.22
CA GLY A 163 -3.79 -17.72 -8.74
C GLY A 163 -3.80 -17.58 -7.22
N VAL A 164 -4.36 -16.47 -6.78
CA VAL A 164 -4.28 -16.01 -5.40
C VAL A 164 -4.92 -17.00 -4.41
N SER A 165 -5.94 -17.75 -4.81
CA SER A 165 -6.56 -18.79 -3.97
C SER A 165 -5.53 -19.84 -3.50
N HIS A 166 -4.67 -20.32 -4.40
CA HIS A 166 -3.62 -21.29 -4.09
C HIS A 166 -2.56 -20.73 -3.15
N VAL A 167 -2.25 -19.43 -3.25
CA VAL A 167 -1.34 -18.75 -2.32
C VAL A 167 -1.88 -18.84 -0.90
N PHE A 168 -3.17 -18.59 -0.71
CA PHE A 168 -3.79 -18.69 0.61
C PHE A 168 -3.90 -20.13 1.12
N GLU A 169 -4.21 -21.10 0.27
CA GLU A 169 -4.20 -22.52 0.65
C GLU A 169 -2.81 -22.96 1.11
N TYR A 170 -1.78 -22.62 0.33
CA TYR A 170 -0.40 -22.93 0.65
C TYR A 170 0.05 -22.27 1.95
N ILE A 171 -0.22 -20.97 2.14
CA ILE A 171 0.18 -20.27 3.37
C ILE A 171 -0.58 -20.78 4.61
N ARG A 172 -1.83 -21.23 4.46
CA ARG A 172 -2.59 -21.86 5.55
C ARG A 172 -2.15 -23.30 5.85
N SER A 173 -1.40 -23.94 4.94
CA SER A 173 -0.94 -25.31 5.08
C SER A 173 0.05 -25.48 6.25
N GLU A 174 0.06 -26.68 6.83
CA GLU A 174 1.06 -27.06 7.84
C GLU A 174 2.48 -27.04 7.28
N THR A 175 2.65 -27.26 5.97
CA THR A 175 3.94 -27.17 5.28
C THR A 175 4.52 -25.76 5.37
N TYR A 176 3.73 -24.74 5.06
CA TYR A 176 4.18 -23.36 5.15
C TYR A 176 4.47 -22.96 6.59
N LYS A 177 3.58 -23.30 7.53
CA LYS A 177 3.79 -23.04 8.97
C LYS A 177 5.09 -23.65 9.49
N TYR A 178 5.38 -24.89 9.11
CA TYR A 178 6.62 -25.58 9.48
C TYR A 178 7.86 -24.89 8.88
N LEU A 179 7.84 -24.59 7.58
CA LEU A 179 8.95 -23.92 6.89
C LEU A 179 9.22 -22.52 7.47
N TYR A 180 8.16 -21.73 7.66
CA TYR A 180 8.25 -20.41 8.28
C TYR A 180 8.74 -20.49 9.73
N GLY A 181 8.23 -21.44 10.52
CA GLY A 181 8.68 -21.67 11.89
C GLY A 181 10.17 -22.00 11.97
N ARG A 182 10.66 -22.85 11.07
CA ARG A 182 12.09 -23.18 10.96
C ARG A 182 12.93 -21.98 10.49
N HIS A 183 12.43 -21.19 9.54
CA HIS A 183 13.07 -19.97 9.08
C HIS A 183 13.24 -18.95 10.22
N MET A 184 12.17 -18.68 10.98
CA MET A 184 12.23 -17.75 12.12
C MET A 184 13.18 -18.22 13.24
N GLN A 185 13.26 -19.53 13.49
CA GLN A 185 14.22 -20.09 14.45
C GLN A 185 15.68 -19.96 13.98
N ALA A 186 15.92 -19.89 12.66
CA ALA A 186 17.25 -19.73 12.10
C ALA A 186 17.80 -18.29 12.20
N ASN A 187 17.00 -17.34 12.71
CA ASN A 187 17.32 -15.91 12.80
C ASN A 187 18.04 -15.35 11.56
N PRO A 188 17.45 -15.50 10.37
CA PRO A 188 18.10 -15.14 9.12
C PRO A 188 18.34 -13.64 9.07
N GLU A 189 19.52 -13.24 8.55
CA GLU A 189 19.82 -11.84 8.33
C GLU A 189 18.75 -11.19 7.44
N PRO A 190 18.32 -9.95 7.75
CA PRO A 190 17.38 -9.24 6.89
C PRO A 190 17.90 -9.24 5.45
N PRO A 191 17.05 -9.50 4.44
CA PRO A 191 17.48 -9.50 3.06
C PRO A 191 18.17 -8.17 2.76
N LYS A 192 19.40 -8.26 2.22
CA LYS A 192 20.24 -7.09 1.93
C LYS A 192 19.42 -6.10 1.10
N LYS A 193 19.34 -4.84 1.56
CA LYS A 193 18.71 -3.75 0.78
C LYS A 193 19.23 -3.82 -0.65
N ASN A 194 18.34 -4.06 -1.59
CA ASN A 194 18.70 -4.16 -2.99
C ASN A 194 19.07 -2.75 -3.48
N ASN A 195 20.36 -2.39 -3.36
CA ASN A 195 20.93 -1.12 -3.79
C ASN A 195 21.20 -1.08 -5.29
N ASP A 196 20.59 -1.98 -6.07
CA ASP A 196 20.81 -2.07 -7.50
C ASP A 196 20.22 -0.83 -8.21
N LYS A 197 21.10 0.18 -8.38
CA LYS A 197 20.82 1.42 -9.09
C LYS A 197 20.54 1.16 -10.59
N SER A 198 20.77 -0.04 -11.12
CA SER A 198 20.50 -0.36 -12.53
C SER A 198 19.00 -0.39 -12.86
N LYS A 199 18.13 -0.64 -11.88
CA LYS A 199 16.66 -0.53 -12.04
C LYS A 199 16.12 0.89 -11.82
N LYS A 200 16.98 1.86 -11.48
CA LYS A 200 16.59 3.27 -11.58
C LYS A 200 16.55 3.61 -13.07
N ILE A 201 15.35 3.61 -13.64
CA ILE A 201 15.11 4.28 -14.92
C ILE A 201 15.52 5.74 -14.73
N SER A 202 16.76 6.04 -15.13
CA SER A 202 17.30 7.38 -15.21
C SER A 202 16.45 8.12 -16.23
N ARG A 203 15.72 9.14 -15.76
CA ARG A 203 15.01 10.08 -16.63
C ARG A 203 16.05 10.79 -17.48
N LYS A 204 16.21 10.39 -18.75
CA LYS A 204 16.82 11.28 -19.73
C LYS A 204 15.86 12.48 -19.92
N PRO A 205 16.33 13.72 -19.78
CA PRO A 205 15.50 14.87 -20.09
C PRO A 205 15.22 14.90 -21.60
N LEU A 206 13.94 15.01 -21.96
CA LEU A 206 13.51 15.43 -23.29
C LEU A 206 14.04 16.84 -23.51
N THR A 207 15.13 16.95 -24.27
CA THR A 207 15.59 18.23 -24.79
C THR A 207 14.63 18.64 -25.91
N ALA A 208 13.80 19.62 -25.61
CA ALA A 208 13.13 20.42 -26.62
C ALA A 208 14.19 21.03 -27.54
N LYS A 209 14.15 20.70 -28.84
CA LYS A 209 14.77 21.53 -29.88
C LYS A 209 13.64 22.12 -30.71
N ASN A 210 13.25 23.34 -30.34
CA ASN A 210 12.75 24.31 -31.29
C ASN A 210 13.93 24.83 -32.09
N LYS A 211 13.88 24.67 -33.41
CA LYS A 211 14.34 25.65 -34.40
C LYS A 211 13.60 25.39 -35.69
#